data_AF-M9R4I4-F1
#
_entry.id   AF-M9R4I4-F1
#
_cell.length_a   1.000
_cell.length_b   1.000
_cell.length_c   1.000
_cell.angle_alpha   90.00
_cell.angle_beta   90.00
_cell.angle_gamma   90.00
#
_symmetry.space_group_name_H-M   'P 1'
#
loop_
_entity.id
_entity.type
_entity.pdbx_description
1 polymer ?
#
loop_
_entity_poly.entity_id
_entity_poly.type
_entity_poly.pdbx_seq_one_letter_code
_entity_poly.pdbx_strand_id
1 'polypeptide(L)'
;MILIRLEGVLEETEDDVALVQIKKGSAELVLDQPSPPFAIIKLIEYLAGDIDRLGPSRTAPDKLNKVQEGLFKGQIKQNLVAGRTVSWRPHAKLEQELLDRLFRTNDGTKNVYAQVEGIWKHRLDAINHTEVHQPPLSEEERAARGLAEVRQGRLPKANKPNAWSRRSEFPDPGEPWQYKNVGPEWVRFQLRFRKVLEIVEDTKRSAFKQSRILVSELHNGIERLVEPERAFEALNKRSRKPEFVFSADLSLMFNDHRDKGALITNARLWMERVSEALEKEDKLARTDDMVAVAVERSGMSKTAAGKAYVGSNVRNRGAKRKSGERYISIERLRGLIP
;
A
#
# COMPACT_ATOMS: atom_id res chain seq x y z
N MET A 1 12.03 10.96 -19.86
CA MET A 1 11.62 9.66 -20.42
C MET A 1 11.95 8.59 -19.40
N ILE A 2 11.04 7.66 -19.19
CA ILE A 2 11.21 6.52 -18.28
C ILE A 2 11.07 5.25 -19.10
N LEU A 3 11.95 4.28 -18.85
CA LEU A 3 11.79 2.94 -19.43
C LEU A 3 10.82 2.13 -18.58
N ILE A 4 9.76 1.65 -19.20
CA ILE A 4 8.77 0.78 -18.57
C ILE A 4 8.64 -0.53 -19.34
N ARG A 5 8.08 -1.53 -18.66
CA ARG A 5 7.64 -2.78 -19.25
C ARG A 5 6.11 -2.81 -19.23
N LEU A 6 5.50 -2.66 -20.39
CA LEU A 6 4.05 -2.71 -20.61
C LEU A 6 3.71 -4.07 -21.25
N GLU A 7 2.95 -4.92 -20.57
CA GLU A 7 2.56 -6.24 -21.08
C GLU A 7 3.75 -7.11 -21.57
N GLY A 8 4.92 -6.95 -20.96
CA GLY A 8 6.14 -7.66 -21.33
C GLY A 8 6.99 -6.98 -22.40
N VAL A 9 6.47 -5.94 -23.05
CA VAL A 9 7.17 -5.13 -24.06
C VAL A 9 7.93 -3.99 -23.40
N LEU A 10 9.17 -3.76 -23.83
CA LEU A 10 9.99 -2.63 -23.39
C LEU A 10 9.53 -1.37 -24.13
N GLU A 11 9.16 -0.33 -23.39
CA GLU A 11 8.76 0.96 -23.94
C GLU A 11 9.53 2.10 -23.27
N GLU A 12 9.96 3.05 -24.09
CA GLU A 12 10.44 4.35 -23.62
C GLU A 12 9.30 5.35 -23.73
N THR A 13 8.88 5.91 -22.60
CA THR A 13 7.67 6.73 -22.54
C THR A 13 7.92 8.05 -21.82
N GLU A 14 7.16 9.07 -22.17
CA GLU A 14 7.11 10.32 -21.41
C GLU A 14 6.73 10.07 -19.95
N ASP A 15 7.30 10.87 -19.05
CA ASP A 15 7.21 10.66 -17.60
C ASP A 15 5.74 10.61 -17.12
N ASP A 16 4.87 11.48 -17.62
CA ASP A 16 3.46 11.54 -17.23
C ASP A 16 2.69 10.29 -17.67
N VAL A 17 2.98 9.79 -18.88
CA VAL A 17 2.34 8.56 -19.40
C VAL A 17 2.82 7.35 -18.60
N ALA A 18 4.13 7.24 -18.36
CA ALA A 18 4.71 6.17 -17.54
C ALA A 18 4.11 6.17 -16.13
N LEU A 19 3.97 7.34 -15.51
CA LEU A 19 3.36 7.50 -14.18
C LEU A 19 1.90 7.00 -14.16
N VAL A 20 1.11 7.30 -15.19
CA VAL A 20 -0.27 6.82 -15.28
C VAL A 20 -0.31 5.30 -15.39
N GLN A 21 0.54 4.70 -16.21
CA GLN A 21 0.57 3.24 -16.39
C GLN A 21 1.03 2.51 -15.12
N ILE A 22 2.07 3.01 -14.46
CA ILE A 22 2.57 2.45 -13.19
C ILE A 22 1.50 2.55 -12.09
N LYS A 23 0.82 3.70 -11.97
CA LYS A 23 -0.28 3.91 -11.02
C LYS A 23 -1.44 2.94 -11.23
N LYS A 24 -1.74 2.60 -12.49
CA LYS A 24 -2.76 1.62 -12.87
C LYS A 24 -2.28 0.17 -12.73
N GLY A 25 -1.02 -0.06 -12.33
CA GLY A 25 -0.44 -1.40 -12.25
C GLY A 25 -0.22 -2.07 -13.61
N SER A 26 -0.41 -1.35 -14.71
CA SER A 26 -0.29 -1.86 -16.08
C SER A 26 1.16 -1.95 -16.55
N ALA A 27 2.08 -1.26 -15.87
CA ALA A 27 3.50 -1.23 -16.21
C ALA A 27 4.43 -1.36 -15.00
N GLU A 28 5.60 -1.95 -15.22
CA GLU A 28 6.70 -2.03 -14.25
C GLU A 28 7.90 -1.19 -14.73
N LEU A 29 8.71 -0.69 -13.81
CA LEU A 29 9.97 -0.03 -14.12
C LEU A 29 11.02 -1.06 -14.57
N VAL A 30 11.77 -0.69 -15.60
CA VAL A 30 12.89 -1.49 -16.11
C VAL A 30 14.13 -1.23 -15.24
N LEU A 31 14.97 -2.24 -14.99
CA LEU A 31 16.18 -2.08 -14.18
C LEU A 31 17.24 -1.20 -14.86
N ASP A 32 17.45 -1.41 -16.16
CA ASP A 32 18.43 -0.71 -17.00
C ASP A 32 17.96 0.70 -17.41
N GLN A 33 17.59 1.53 -16.44
CA GLN A 33 17.22 2.93 -16.73
C GLN A 33 18.44 3.71 -17.27
N PRO A 34 18.31 4.41 -18.42
CA PRO A 34 19.40 5.23 -18.96
C PRO A 34 19.65 6.48 -18.10
N SER A 35 18.61 6.99 -17.47
CA SER A 35 18.63 8.16 -16.58
C SER A 35 17.82 7.90 -15.31
N PRO A 36 18.11 8.59 -14.19
CA PRO A 36 17.35 8.41 -12.96
C PRO A 36 15.88 8.80 -13.15
N PRO A 37 14.91 7.95 -12.77
CA PRO A 37 13.48 8.21 -13.02
C PRO A 37 12.90 9.17 -11.97
N PHE A 38 13.35 10.43 -11.95
CA PHE A 38 12.97 11.43 -10.93
C PHE A 38 11.46 11.62 -10.76
N ALA A 39 10.68 11.50 -11.84
CA ALA A 39 9.22 11.64 -11.75
C ALA A 39 8.57 10.56 -10.86
N ILE A 40 9.18 9.38 -10.76
CA ILE A 40 8.74 8.31 -9.86
C ILE A 40 8.94 8.70 -8.39
N ILE A 41 9.97 9.48 -8.05
CA ILE A 41 10.18 9.90 -6.65
C ILE A 41 8.96 10.67 -6.14
N LYS A 42 8.39 11.59 -6.93
CA LYS A 42 7.18 12.33 -6.54
C LYS A 42 5.99 11.40 -6.29
N LEU A 43 5.83 10.36 -7.11
CA LEU A 43 4.81 9.34 -6.89
C LEU A 43 5.04 8.61 -5.58
N ILE A 44 6.28 8.18 -5.33
CA ILE A 44 6.65 7.48 -4.10
C ILE A 44 6.45 8.40 -2.89
N GLU A 45 6.86 9.66 -2.93
CA GLU A 45 6.64 10.63 -1.86
C GLU A 45 5.14 10.80 -1.55
N TYR A 46 4.31 10.93 -2.58
CA TYR A 46 2.85 10.98 -2.43
C TYR A 46 2.29 9.73 -1.76
N LEU A 47 2.72 8.55 -2.23
CA LEU A 47 2.28 7.26 -1.68
C LEU A 47 2.78 7.01 -0.26
N ALA A 48 3.99 7.46 0.06
CA ALA A 48 4.59 7.33 1.39
C ALA A 48 3.78 8.06 2.45
N GLY A 49 3.22 9.22 2.10
CA GLY A 49 2.38 10.04 2.98
C GLY A 49 0.90 9.66 3.00
N ASP A 50 0.45 8.75 2.12
CA ASP A 50 -0.95 8.33 2.05
C ASP A 50 -1.27 7.31 3.15
N ILE A 51 -1.46 7.82 4.36
CA ILE A 51 -1.77 7.04 5.55
C ILE A 51 -3.12 6.29 5.44
N ASP A 52 -4.03 6.73 4.57
CA ASP A 52 -5.35 6.12 4.41
C ASP A 52 -5.29 4.72 3.80
N ARG A 53 -4.20 4.38 3.11
CA ARG A 53 -3.93 3.02 2.61
C ARG A 53 -3.77 1.99 3.73
N LEU A 54 -3.45 2.43 4.95
CA LEU A 54 -3.35 1.57 6.14
C LEU A 54 -4.72 1.29 6.79
N GLY A 55 -5.77 1.92 6.28
CA GLY A 55 -7.15 1.80 6.76
C GLY A 55 -7.53 2.94 7.71
N PRO A 56 -8.81 3.07 8.06
CA PRO A 56 -9.34 4.23 8.78
C PRO A 56 -8.77 4.35 10.19
N SER A 57 -8.75 5.59 10.69
CA SER A 57 -8.42 5.85 12.10
C SER A 57 -9.43 5.19 13.04
N ARG A 58 -8.91 4.61 14.12
CA ARG A 58 -9.67 3.92 15.18
C ARG A 58 -9.47 4.53 16.57
N THR A 59 -8.95 5.75 16.64
CA THR A 59 -8.66 6.42 17.94
C THR A 59 -9.90 6.80 18.72
N ALA A 60 -11.04 7.00 18.06
CA ALA A 60 -12.29 7.32 18.74
C ALA A 60 -12.64 6.18 19.73
N PRO A 61 -12.91 6.48 21.02
CA PRO A 61 -13.10 5.45 22.04
C PRO A 61 -14.17 4.41 21.69
N ASP A 62 -15.27 4.83 21.06
CA ASP A 62 -16.35 3.94 20.62
C ASP A 62 -15.88 2.94 19.55
N LYS A 63 -15.00 3.37 18.63
CA LYS A 63 -14.42 2.50 17.60
C LYS A 63 -13.39 1.56 18.18
N LEU A 64 -12.53 2.06 19.07
CA LEU A 64 -11.48 1.25 19.69
C LEU A 64 -12.08 0.17 20.59
N ASN A 65 -13.11 0.51 21.39
CA ASN A 65 -13.82 -0.44 22.24
C ASN A 65 -14.49 -1.54 21.41
N LYS A 66 -15.18 -1.19 20.31
CA LYS A 66 -15.76 -2.20 19.39
C LYS A 66 -14.71 -3.14 18.81
N VAL A 67 -13.57 -2.59 18.40
CA VAL A 67 -12.46 -3.38 17.87
C VAL A 67 -11.90 -4.29 18.97
N GLN A 68 -11.74 -3.79 20.19
CA GLN A 68 -11.26 -4.57 21.34
C GLN A 68 -12.23 -5.70 21.71
N GLU A 69 -13.53 -5.42 21.85
CA GLU A 69 -14.55 -6.43 22.15
C GLU A 69 -14.63 -7.52 21.06
N GLY A 70 -14.49 -7.13 19.80
CA GLY A 70 -14.52 -8.06 18.68
C GLY A 70 -13.26 -8.90 18.53
N LEU A 71 -12.08 -8.29 18.71
CA LEU A 71 -10.79 -8.98 18.62
C LEU A 71 -10.46 -9.78 19.87
N PHE A 72 -11.08 -9.50 21.02
CA PHE A 72 -10.81 -10.14 22.30
C PHE A 72 -12.10 -10.55 23.00
N LYS A 73 -12.57 -11.77 22.73
CA LYS A 73 -13.73 -12.34 23.44
C LYS A 73 -13.28 -12.97 24.75
N GLY A 74 -13.72 -12.42 25.88
CA GLY A 74 -13.30 -12.91 27.19
C GLY A 74 -11.79 -12.88 27.39
N GLN A 75 -11.12 -11.84 26.86
CA GLN A 75 -9.66 -11.65 26.88
C GLN A 75 -8.85 -12.66 26.05
N ILE A 76 -9.51 -13.47 25.21
CA ILE A 76 -8.86 -14.36 24.27
C ILE A 76 -8.83 -13.70 22.91
N LYS A 77 -7.63 -13.54 22.33
CA LYS A 77 -7.43 -13.02 20.98
C LYS A 77 -8.12 -13.90 19.95
N GLN A 78 -8.88 -13.26 19.07
CA GLN A 78 -9.67 -13.92 18.04
C GLN A 78 -8.92 -13.91 16.71
N ASN A 79 -8.93 -15.05 16.03
CA ASN A 79 -8.45 -15.20 14.65
C ASN A 79 -9.61 -15.20 13.65
N LEU A 80 -10.86 -15.17 14.12
CA LEU A 80 -12.07 -15.14 13.31
C LEU A 80 -13.09 -14.18 13.94
N VAL A 81 -13.44 -13.11 13.22
CA VAL A 81 -14.41 -12.10 13.67
C VAL A 81 -15.42 -11.88 12.56
N ALA A 82 -16.71 -11.99 12.89
CA ALA A 82 -17.82 -11.85 11.92
C ALA A 82 -17.65 -12.73 10.66
N GLY A 83 -17.14 -13.96 10.83
CA GLY A 83 -16.92 -14.90 9.72
C GLY A 83 -15.70 -14.58 8.84
N ARG A 84 -14.87 -13.60 9.20
CA ARG A 84 -13.64 -13.25 8.48
C ARG A 84 -12.41 -13.49 9.33
N THR A 85 -11.36 -14.02 8.70
CA THR A 85 -10.08 -14.30 9.37
C THR A 85 -9.34 -13.00 9.69
N VAL A 86 -8.90 -12.86 10.93
CA VAL A 86 -7.99 -11.78 11.37
C VAL A 86 -6.56 -12.26 11.23
N SER A 87 -5.81 -11.62 10.34
CA SER A 87 -4.39 -11.92 10.13
C SER A 87 -3.52 -11.12 11.10
N TRP A 88 -3.34 -11.65 12.31
CA TRP A 88 -2.32 -11.17 13.23
C TRP A 88 -0.94 -11.44 12.64
N ARG A 89 -0.12 -10.39 12.54
CA ARG A 89 1.21 -10.45 11.94
C ARG A 89 2.27 -10.26 13.01
N PRO A 90 3.36 -11.02 12.99
CA PRO A 90 4.47 -10.80 13.91
C PRO A 90 5.15 -9.47 13.58
N HIS A 91 5.66 -8.75 14.59
CA HIS A 91 6.42 -7.51 14.42
C HIS A 91 7.47 -7.57 13.28
N ALA A 92 8.11 -8.73 13.10
CA ALA A 92 9.09 -8.98 12.04
C ALA A 92 8.59 -8.65 10.62
N LYS A 93 7.29 -8.75 10.37
CA LYS A 93 6.69 -8.44 9.06
C LYS A 93 6.22 -7.00 8.91
N LEU A 94 6.30 -6.17 9.95
CA LEU A 94 5.74 -4.82 9.93
C LEU A 94 6.26 -3.98 8.77
N GLU A 95 7.59 -3.88 8.63
CA GLU A 95 8.19 -3.02 7.61
C GLU A 95 7.80 -3.48 6.21
N GLN A 96 7.94 -4.77 5.92
CA GLN A 96 7.58 -5.31 4.61
C GLN A 96 6.11 -5.04 4.26
N GLU A 97 5.19 -5.32 5.19
CA GLU A 97 3.76 -5.14 4.97
C GLU A 97 3.36 -3.67 4.88
N LEU A 98 4.04 -2.79 5.64
CA LEU A 98 3.85 -1.35 5.58
C LEU A 98 4.27 -0.82 4.20
N LEU A 99 5.48 -1.16 3.74
CA LEU A 99 5.98 -0.75 2.43
C LEU A 99 5.10 -1.30 1.31
N ASP A 100 4.69 -2.56 1.40
CA ASP A 100 3.79 -3.16 0.42
C ASP A 100 2.45 -2.41 0.36
N ARG A 101 1.84 -2.07 1.49
CA ARG A 101 0.57 -1.33 1.49
C ARG A 101 0.70 0.10 1.01
N LEU A 102 1.76 0.79 1.40
CA LEU A 102 1.98 2.18 1.00
C LEU A 102 2.36 2.29 -0.48
N PHE A 103 3.15 1.35 -1.02
CA PHE A 103 3.77 1.50 -2.35
C PHE A 103 3.29 0.55 -3.44
N ARG A 104 2.46 -0.45 -3.13
CA ARG A 104 1.83 -1.29 -4.17
C ARG A 104 0.73 -0.49 -4.84
N THR A 105 0.67 -0.47 -6.17
CA THR A 105 -0.43 0.19 -6.89
C THR A 105 -1.66 -0.71 -6.93
N ASN A 106 -2.83 -0.19 -7.30
CA ASN A 106 -4.12 -0.88 -7.13
C ASN A 106 -4.15 -2.28 -7.78
N ASP A 107 -3.52 -2.41 -8.96
CA ASP A 107 -3.48 -3.65 -9.73
C ASP A 107 -2.05 -4.20 -9.90
N GLY A 108 -1.06 -3.56 -9.26
CA GLY A 108 0.35 -3.91 -9.41
C GLY A 108 0.78 -5.08 -8.53
N THR A 109 1.56 -6.00 -9.09
CA THR A 109 2.13 -7.16 -8.35
C THR A 109 3.32 -6.80 -7.48
N LYS A 110 4.01 -5.67 -7.75
CA LYS A 110 5.20 -5.22 -7.02
C LYS A 110 5.03 -3.80 -6.50
N ASN A 111 5.56 -3.54 -5.31
CA ASN A 111 5.58 -2.21 -4.75
C ASN A 111 6.60 -1.33 -5.51
N VAL A 112 6.24 -0.08 -5.83
CA VAL A 112 7.06 0.79 -6.71
C VAL A 112 8.38 1.19 -6.04
N TYR A 113 8.39 1.28 -4.71
CA TYR A 113 9.61 1.52 -3.93
C TYR A 113 10.68 0.45 -4.18
N ALA A 114 10.32 -0.83 -4.11
CA ALA A 114 11.25 -1.95 -4.34
C ALA A 114 11.75 -2.01 -5.78
N GLN A 115 10.95 -1.55 -6.76
CA GLN A 115 11.40 -1.42 -8.14
C GLN A 115 12.49 -0.34 -8.26
N VAL A 116 12.31 0.81 -7.62
CA VAL A 116 13.32 1.88 -7.59
C VAL A 116 14.58 1.46 -6.82
N GLU A 117 14.43 0.76 -5.69
CA GLU A 117 15.55 0.17 -4.97
C GLU A 117 16.32 -0.84 -5.84
N GLY A 118 15.59 -1.65 -6.62
CA GLY A 118 16.16 -2.56 -7.61
C GLY A 118 16.97 -1.85 -8.69
N ILE A 119 16.44 -0.77 -9.26
CA ILE A 119 17.15 0.08 -10.24
C ILE A 119 18.43 0.64 -9.62
N TRP A 120 18.35 1.21 -8.42
CA TRP A 120 19.51 1.77 -7.73
C TRP A 120 20.59 0.72 -7.49
N LYS A 121 20.20 -0.45 -6.97
CA LYS A 121 21.12 -1.56 -6.74
C LYS A 121 21.77 -2.02 -8.04
N HIS A 122 20.97 -2.22 -9.09
CA HIS A 122 21.47 -2.62 -10.40
C HIS A 122 22.50 -1.62 -10.95
N ARG A 123 22.21 -0.31 -10.83
CA ARG A 123 23.13 0.77 -11.23
C ARG A 123 24.44 0.74 -10.45
N LEU A 124 24.38 0.48 -9.14
CA LEU A 124 25.56 0.42 -8.27
C LEU A 124 26.41 -0.85 -8.54
N ASP A 125 25.76 -1.98 -8.80
CA ASP A 125 26.41 -3.26 -9.07
C ASP A 125 27.13 -3.26 -10.42
N ALA A 126 26.65 -2.50 -11.41
CA ALA A 126 27.28 -2.35 -12.72
C ALA A 126 28.65 -1.63 -12.69
N ILE A 127 28.99 -0.95 -11.59
CA ILE A 127 30.24 -0.21 -11.44
C ILE A 127 31.26 -1.06 -10.67
N ASN A 128 32.37 -1.39 -11.33
CA ASN A 128 33.42 -2.23 -10.76
C ASN A 128 34.47 -1.46 -9.95
N HIS A 129 34.62 -0.15 -10.20
CA HIS A 129 35.64 0.67 -9.55
C HIS A 129 35.11 1.35 -8.29
N THR A 130 35.90 1.31 -7.22
CA THR A 130 35.58 1.91 -5.94
C THR A 130 36.67 2.92 -5.55
N GLU A 131 36.26 4.15 -5.25
CA GLU A 131 37.08 5.20 -4.66
C GLU A 131 37.03 5.10 -3.13
N VAL A 132 38.16 5.35 -2.48
CA VAL A 132 38.32 5.22 -1.03
C VAL A 132 38.69 6.58 -0.45
N HIS A 133 37.97 7.04 0.58
CA HIS A 133 38.15 8.34 1.21
C HIS A 133 38.15 8.26 2.74
N GLN A 134 38.99 9.08 3.37
CA GLN A 134 39.00 9.33 4.80
C GLN A 134 39.49 10.77 5.01
N PRO A 135 38.69 11.72 5.54
CA PRO A 135 37.34 11.58 6.13
C PRO A 135 36.20 11.28 5.11
N PRO A 136 34.96 11.01 5.57
CA PRO A 136 33.80 10.88 4.67
C PRO A 136 33.55 12.16 3.86
N LEU A 137 33.10 11.99 2.62
CA LEU A 137 32.69 13.09 1.74
C LEU A 137 31.32 13.64 2.16
N SER A 138 31.13 14.95 2.05
CA SER A 138 29.81 15.56 2.30
C SER A 138 28.78 15.16 1.26
N GLU A 139 27.48 15.36 1.54
CA GLU A 139 26.43 15.09 0.54
C GLU A 139 26.59 15.97 -0.72
N GLU A 140 27.02 17.23 -0.55
CA GLU A 140 27.27 18.16 -1.65
C GLU A 140 28.44 17.71 -2.52
N GLU A 141 29.56 17.31 -1.89
CA GLU A 141 30.73 16.81 -2.60
C GLU A 141 30.42 15.52 -3.37
N ARG A 142 29.68 14.60 -2.74
CA ARG A 142 29.20 13.38 -3.38
C ARG A 142 28.31 13.67 -4.58
N ALA A 143 27.37 14.60 -4.44
CA ALA A 143 26.47 14.99 -5.52
C ALA A 143 27.22 15.67 -6.66
N ALA A 144 28.21 16.53 -6.35
CA ALA A 144 29.03 17.21 -7.35
C ALA A 144 29.93 16.23 -8.13
N ARG A 145 30.56 15.27 -7.43
CA ARG A 145 31.48 14.29 -8.03
C ARG A 145 30.79 13.06 -8.60
N GLY A 146 29.49 12.86 -8.33
CA GLY A 146 28.77 11.66 -8.75
C GLY A 146 29.11 10.40 -7.95
N LEU A 147 29.54 10.57 -6.71
CA LEU A 147 30.00 9.50 -5.84
C LEU A 147 28.89 8.96 -4.91
N ALA A 148 28.47 7.74 -5.21
CA ALA A 148 27.56 6.96 -4.39
C ALA A 148 28.33 6.18 -3.33
N GLU A 149 27.98 6.36 -2.07
CA GLU A 149 28.53 5.55 -0.99
C GLU A 149 28.15 4.08 -1.15
N VAL A 150 29.16 3.22 -1.13
CA VAL A 150 29.03 1.76 -1.07
C VAL A 150 28.89 1.39 0.40
N ARG A 151 27.66 1.11 0.82
CA ARG A 151 27.43 0.63 2.19
C ARG A 151 28.03 -0.75 2.35
N GLN A 152 29.05 -0.90 3.21
CA GLN A 152 29.52 -2.21 3.66
C GLN A 152 28.56 -2.81 4.69
N GLY A 153 27.32 -3.06 4.27
CA GLY A 153 26.38 -3.86 5.03
C GLY A 153 26.29 -5.22 4.38
N ARG A 154 26.60 -6.30 5.11
CA ARG A 154 26.12 -7.63 4.73
C ARG A 154 24.62 -7.50 4.47
N LEU A 155 24.18 -7.74 3.24
CA LEU A 155 22.76 -8.03 2.96
C LEU A 155 22.27 -8.94 4.08
N PRO A 156 21.13 -8.65 4.74
CA PRO A 156 20.58 -9.58 5.70
C PRO A 156 20.48 -10.92 4.98
N LYS A 157 21.21 -11.95 5.46
CA LYS A 157 20.91 -13.33 5.08
C LYS A 157 19.40 -13.45 5.21
N ALA A 158 18.74 -14.01 4.19
CA ALA A 158 17.30 -13.97 3.88
C ALA A 158 16.31 -14.42 4.98
N ASN A 159 16.66 -14.35 6.26
CA ASN A 159 15.92 -14.87 7.41
C ASN A 159 16.03 -14.01 8.68
N LYS A 160 16.35 -12.71 8.59
CA LYS A 160 16.23 -11.79 9.74
C LYS A 160 15.41 -10.56 9.39
N PRO A 161 14.09 -10.56 9.68
CA PRO A 161 13.19 -9.46 9.34
C PRO A 161 13.36 -8.20 10.22
N ASN A 162 14.30 -8.20 11.17
CA ASN A 162 14.42 -7.15 12.20
C ASN A 162 15.70 -6.30 12.06
N ALA A 163 16.32 -6.29 10.88
CA ALA A 163 17.60 -5.60 10.65
C ALA A 163 17.43 -4.27 9.89
N TRP A 164 16.47 -3.44 10.31
CA TRP A 164 16.59 -1.97 10.21
C TRP A 164 17.16 -1.37 11.50
N SER A 165 17.88 -2.20 12.28
CA SER A 165 18.74 -1.64 13.30
C SER A 165 19.87 -0.91 12.58
N ARG A 166 20.00 0.39 12.83
CA ARG A 166 21.16 1.27 12.60
C ARG A 166 22.55 0.70 12.96
N ARG A 167 22.67 -0.58 13.35
CA ARG A 167 23.93 -1.28 13.62
C ARG A 167 24.53 -1.74 12.29
N SER A 168 25.60 -1.04 11.91
CA SER A 168 26.40 -1.08 10.67
C SER A 168 25.89 -0.22 9.50
N GLU A 169 25.44 1.01 9.78
CA GLU A 169 25.27 2.06 8.75
C GLU A 169 26.57 2.83 8.45
N PHE A 170 27.63 2.58 9.22
CA PHE A 170 28.91 3.26 9.13
C PHE A 170 30.00 2.19 9.07
N PRO A 171 31.10 2.41 8.31
CA PRO A 171 32.33 1.66 8.50
C PRO A 171 32.71 1.67 9.99
N ASP A 172 33.37 0.62 10.49
CA ASP A 172 33.83 0.64 11.87
C ASP A 172 34.71 1.89 12.09
N PRO A 173 34.72 2.51 13.29
CA PRO A 173 35.50 3.71 13.53
C PRO A 173 36.97 3.53 13.09
N GLY A 174 37.40 4.28 12.08
CA GLY A 174 38.75 4.18 11.50
C GLY A 174 38.83 3.48 10.14
N GLU A 175 37.78 2.77 9.70
CA GLU A 175 37.70 2.21 8.36
C GLU A 175 37.42 3.29 7.31
N PRO A 176 38.02 3.18 6.10
CA PRO A 176 37.86 4.18 5.08
C PRO A 176 36.53 4.00 4.34
N TRP A 177 35.98 5.12 3.88
CA TRP A 177 34.70 5.17 3.19
C TRP A 177 34.86 4.80 1.73
N GLN A 178 33.95 3.97 1.22
CA GLN A 178 33.98 3.48 -0.15
C GLN A 178 32.88 4.13 -0.98
N TYR A 179 33.23 4.56 -2.19
CA TYR A 179 32.33 5.23 -3.12
C TYR A 179 32.44 4.65 -4.52
N LYS A 180 31.34 4.62 -5.27
CA LYS A 180 31.30 4.28 -6.69
C LYS A 180 30.82 5.49 -7.49
N ASN A 181 31.47 5.75 -8.62
CA ASN A 181 31.07 6.84 -9.50
C ASN A 181 29.86 6.43 -10.36
N VAL A 182 28.66 6.80 -9.92
CA VAL A 182 27.38 6.53 -10.60
C VAL A 182 26.95 7.69 -11.51
N GLY A 183 27.59 8.85 -11.37
CA GLY A 183 27.23 10.11 -12.01
C GLY A 183 26.42 11.05 -11.09
N PRO A 184 26.57 12.39 -11.22
CA PRO A 184 25.92 13.38 -10.35
C PRO A 184 24.41 13.23 -10.21
N GLU A 185 23.70 13.03 -11.32
CA GLU A 185 22.24 12.92 -11.34
C GLU A 185 21.74 11.69 -10.58
N TRP A 186 22.47 10.57 -10.65
CA TRP A 186 22.15 9.35 -9.90
C TRP A 186 22.36 9.51 -8.41
N VAL A 187 23.38 10.28 -7.98
CA VAL A 187 23.55 10.61 -6.56
C VAL A 187 22.42 11.51 -6.07
N ARG A 188 22.06 12.56 -6.83
CA ARG A 188 20.92 13.43 -6.49
C ARG A 188 19.62 12.65 -6.38
N PHE A 189 19.38 11.73 -7.31
CA PHE A 189 18.25 10.81 -7.27
C PHE A 189 18.23 10.00 -5.98
N GLN A 190 19.36 9.36 -5.62
CA GLN A 190 19.44 8.54 -4.43
C GLN A 190 19.24 9.33 -3.14
N LEU A 191 19.81 10.54 -3.05
CA LEU A 191 19.63 11.42 -1.88
C LEU A 191 18.14 11.79 -1.70
N ARG A 192 17.44 12.11 -2.80
CA ARG A 192 15.99 12.37 -2.75
C ARG A 192 15.20 11.11 -2.39
N PHE A 193 15.53 9.98 -3.00
CA PHE A 193 14.86 8.71 -2.70
C PHE A 193 15.02 8.31 -1.23
N ARG A 194 16.16 8.59 -0.59
CA ARG A 194 16.35 8.36 0.85
C ARG A 194 15.40 9.17 1.73
N LYS A 195 15.00 10.38 1.32
CA LYS A 195 14.03 11.20 2.08
C LYS A 195 12.65 10.56 2.15
N VAL A 196 12.31 9.69 1.21
CA VAL A 196 11.06 8.91 1.28
C VAL A 196 11.01 8.08 2.56
N LEU A 197 12.12 7.53 3.02
CA LEU A 197 12.14 6.72 4.24
C LEU A 197 11.84 7.55 5.49
N GLU A 198 12.23 8.82 5.51
CA GLU A 198 11.85 9.74 6.58
C GLU A 198 10.33 9.95 6.60
N ILE A 199 9.72 10.14 5.43
CA ILE A 199 8.25 10.24 5.28
C ILE A 199 7.55 8.94 5.73
N VAL A 200 8.11 7.78 5.39
CA VAL A 200 7.57 6.47 5.81
C VAL A 200 7.65 6.33 7.33
N GLU A 201 8.75 6.73 7.97
CA GLU A 201 8.88 6.71 9.43
C GLU A 201 7.85 7.60 10.11
N ASP A 202 7.64 8.82 9.60
CA ASP A 202 6.64 9.75 10.13
C ASP A 202 5.22 9.23 9.93
N THR A 203 4.94 8.63 8.77
CA THR A 203 3.66 7.98 8.46
C THR A 203 3.42 6.78 9.37
N LYS A 204 4.44 5.95 9.60
CA LYS A 204 4.40 4.83 10.53
C LYS A 204 4.05 5.28 11.93
N ARG A 205 4.75 6.28 12.47
CA ARG A 205 4.46 6.84 13.81
C ARG A 205 3.04 7.39 13.89
N SER A 206 2.60 8.10 12.86
CA SER A 206 1.24 8.62 12.76
C SER A 206 0.20 7.50 12.70
N ALA A 207 0.50 6.39 12.02
CA ALA A 207 -0.41 5.25 11.88
C ALA A 207 -0.66 4.53 13.22
N PHE A 208 0.36 4.44 14.09
CA PHE A 208 0.16 3.93 15.45
C PHE A 208 -0.69 4.88 16.30
N LYS A 209 -0.36 6.18 16.29
CA LYS A 209 -1.13 7.20 17.03
C LYS A 209 -2.59 7.24 16.57
N GLN A 210 -2.85 7.02 15.28
CA GLN A 210 -4.20 6.98 14.70
C GLN A 210 -4.87 5.60 14.78
N SER A 211 -4.26 4.63 15.47
CA SER A 211 -4.81 3.26 15.60
C SER A 211 -5.12 2.59 14.26
N ARG A 212 -4.39 2.97 13.21
CA ARG A 212 -4.43 2.33 11.89
C ARG A 212 -3.57 1.08 11.87
N ILE A 213 -2.56 1.04 12.74
CA ILE A 213 -1.82 -0.16 13.11
C ILE A 213 -2.14 -0.45 14.57
N LEU A 214 -2.83 -1.56 14.82
CA LEU A 214 -3.21 -2.00 16.15
C LEU A 214 -2.23 -3.06 16.62
N VAL A 215 -1.78 -2.96 17.86
CA VAL A 215 -0.80 -3.87 18.44
C VAL A 215 -1.44 -4.64 19.58
N SER A 216 -1.27 -5.95 19.60
CA SER A 216 -1.59 -6.78 20.75
C SER A 216 -0.35 -7.08 21.56
N GLU A 217 -0.46 -7.01 22.88
CA GLU A 217 0.56 -7.51 23.80
C GLU A 217 -0.04 -8.53 24.78
N LEU A 218 0.79 -9.48 25.21
CA LEU A 218 0.52 -10.30 26.38
C LEU A 218 1.01 -9.55 27.62
N HIS A 219 0.09 -9.16 28.49
CA HIS A 219 0.39 -8.51 29.76
C HIS A 219 -0.16 -9.35 30.91
N ASN A 220 0.73 -9.86 31.78
CA ASN A 220 0.37 -10.68 32.94
C ASN A 220 -0.52 -11.89 32.58
N GLY A 221 -0.25 -12.55 31.45
CA GLY A 221 -1.01 -13.71 30.97
C GLY A 221 -2.28 -13.37 30.18
N ILE A 222 -2.62 -12.08 30.04
CA ILE A 222 -3.82 -11.60 29.35
C ILE A 222 -3.42 -10.90 28.05
N GLU A 223 -3.95 -11.33 26.91
CA GLU A 223 -3.76 -10.63 25.64
C GLU A 223 -4.75 -9.46 25.52
N ARG A 224 -4.24 -8.30 25.13
CA ARG A 224 -5.05 -7.09 24.93
C ARG A 224 -4.44 -6.18 23.87
N LEU A 225 -5.24 -5.25 23.37
CA LEU A 225 -4.72 -4.14 22.56
C LEU A 225 -3.89 -3.20 23.43
N VAL A 226 -2.79 -2.73 22.86
CA VAL A 226 -1.99 -1.65 23.42
C VAL A 226 -2.65 -0.32 23.08
N GLU A 227 -2.64 0.61 24.03
CA GLU A 227 -3.05 2.00 23.79
C GLU A 227 -2.29 2.62 22.62
N PRO A 228 -2.95 3.41 21.75
CA PRO A 228 -2.35 3.93 20.52
C PRO A 228 -1.03 4.69 20.73
N GLU A 229 -0.94 5.47 21.80
CA GLU A 229 0.21 6.29 22.17
C GLU A 229 1.44 5.43 22.53
N ARG A 230 1.20 4.21 23.03
CA ARG A 230 2.23 3.28 23.50
C ARG A 230 2.50 2.16 22.50
N ALA A 231 1.66 2.01 21.49
CA ALA A 231 1.71 0.91 20.53
C ALA A 231 3.06 0.83 19.79
N PHE A 232 3.60 1.98 19.37
CA PHE A 232 4.90 2.04 18.69
C PHE A 232 6.04 1.52 19.59
N GLU A 233 6.08 1.93 20.85
CA GLU A 233 7.11 1.49 21.80
C GLU A 233 6.92 0.03 22.23
N ALA A 234 5.66 -0.39 22.44
CA ALA A 234 5.33 -1.74 22.84
C ALA A 234 5.73 -2.77 21.78
N LEU A 235 5.51 -2.44 20.50
CA LEU A 235 5.89 -3.31 19.38
C LEU A 235 7.41 -3.57 19.32
N ASN A 236 8.22 -2.61 19.79
CA ASN A 236 9.68 -2.71 19.81
C ASN A 236 10.24 -3.51 21.00
N LYS A 237 9.39 -3.94 21.95
CA LYS A 237 9.83 -4.71 23.12
C LYS A 237 10.00 -6.20 22.75
N ARG A 238 11.27 -6.63 22.68
CA ARG A 238 11.66 -8.01 22.31
C ARG A 238 11.06 -9.10 23.21
N SER A 239 10.78 -8.80 24.47
CA SER A 239 10.36 -9.80 25.46
C SER A 239 8.92 -10.31 25.31
N ARG A 240 8.06 -9.61 24.55
CA ARG A 240 6.60 -9.90 24.53
C ARG A 240 6.05 -10.43 23.22
N LYS A 241 6.90 -10.66 22.20
CA LYS A 241 6.51 -11.08 20.84
C LYS A 241 5.22 -10.40 20.34
N PRO A 242 5.16 -9.06 20.35
CA PRO A 242 3.94 -8.35 19.98
C PRO A 242 3.57 -8.63 18.52
N GLU A 243 2.26 -8.73 18.31
CA GLU A 243 1.65 -8.91 16.99
C GLU A 243 0.84 -7.66 16.63
N PHE A 244 0.58 -7.48 15.34
CA PHE A 244 -0.16 -6.34 14.85
C PHE A 244 -1.16 -6.71 13.78
N VAL A 245 -2.14 -5.82 13.58
CA VAL A 245 -3.10 -5.88 12.49
C VAL A 245 -3.37 -4.47 11.97
N PHE A 246 -3.61 -4.33 10.66
CA PHE A 246 -4.01 -3.06 10.07
C PHE A 246 -5.51 -2.87 10.20
N SER A 247 -5.95 -1.64 10.50
CA SER A 247 -7.37 -1.31 10.56
C SER A 247 -8.06 -1.48 9.21
N ALA A 248 -7.33 -1.43 8.10
CA ALA A 248 -7.84 -1.76 6.77
C ALA A 248 -8.44 -3.16 6.72
N ASP A 249 -7.79 -4.14 7.33
CA ASP A 249 -8.22 -5.54 7.35
C ASP A 249 -9.49 -5.71 8.20
N LEU A 250 -9.63 -4.87 9.23
CA LEU A 250 -10.73 -4.90 10.18
C LEU A 250 -11.96 -4.11 9.71
N SER A 251 -11.79 -3.18 8.77
CA SER A 251 -12.86 -2.26 8.37
C SER A 251 -14.03 -2.94 7.70
N LEU A 252 -13.76 -4.03 6.98
CA LEU A 252 -14.79 -4.89 6.40
C LEU A 252 -15.47 -5.79 7.46
N MET A 253 -14.83 -6.01 8.61
CA MET A 253 -15.34 -6.88 9.67
C MET A 253 -16.27 -6.13 10.62
N PHE A 254 -15.91 -4.91 11.00
CA PHE A 254 -16.65 -4.16 12.02
C PHE A 254 -17.79 -3.33 11.48
N ASN A 255 -18.06 -3.38 10.15
CA ASN A 255 -19.02 -2.52 9.47
C ASN A 255 -18.95 -1.09 10.04
N ASP A 256 -17.71 -0.62 10.29
CA ASP A 256 -17.47 0.79 10.50
C ASP A 256 -18.13 1.42 9.31
N HIS A 257 -19.07 2.30 9.58
CA HIS A 257 -19.74 3.05 8.55
C HIS A 257 -18.65 3.86 7.85
N ARG A 258 -17.90 3.24 6.91
CA ARG A 258 -17.37 3.90 5.72
C ARG A 258 -18.54 4.75 5.32
N ASP A 259 -18.34 6.06 5.45
CA ASP A 259 -19.36 7.08 5.35
C ASP A 259 -20.52 6.55 4.50
N LYS A 260 -21.60 6.07 5.16
CA LYS A 260 -22.59 5.20 4.48
C LYS A 260 -23.09 5.91 3.21
N GLY A 261 -23.12 7.24 3.27
CA GLY A 261 -23.35 8.14 2.14
C GLY A 261 -22.34 7.98 1.00
N ALA A 262 -21.02 7.98 1.25
CA ALA A 262 -20.00 7.82 0.22
C ALA A 262 -20.04 6.44 -0.45
N LEU A 263 -20.22 5.35 0.32
CA LEU A 263 -20.36 4.02 -0.27
C LEU A 263 -21.62 3.91 -1.13
N ILE A 264 -22.76 4.35 -0.60
CA ILE A 264 -24.03 4.36 -1.33
C ILE A 264 -23.90 5.23 -2.58
N THR A 265 -23.22 6.38 -2.49
CA THR A 265 -22.96 7.29 -3.62
C THR A 265 -22.06 6.63 -4.67
N ASN A 266 -20.98 5.97 -4.28
CA ASN A 266 -20.06 5.32 -5.23
C ASN A 266 -20.72 4.13 -5.91
N ALA A 267 -21.45 3.29 -5.17
CA ALA A 267 -22.22 2.21 -5.77
C ALA A 267 -23.31 2.75 -6.69
N ARG A 268 -23.98 3.85 -6.31
CA ARG A 268 -24.95 4.54 -7.15
C ARG A 268 -24.34 4.98 -8.49
N LEU A 269 -23.21 5.68 -8.44
CA LEU A 269 -22.50 6.16 -9.64
C LEU A 269 -22.01 5.00 -10.52
N TRP A 270 -21.53 3.90 -9.91
CA TRP A 270 -21.18 2.70 -10.67
C TRP A 270 -22.40 2.11 -11.38
N MET A 271 -23.53 1.98 -10.68
CA MET A 271 -24.79 1.47 -11.28
C MET A 271 -25.27 2.34 -12.45
N GLU A 272 -25.13 3.66 -12.33
CA GLU A 272 -25.46 4.62 -13.40
C GLU A 272 -24.55 4.42 -14.62
N ARG A 273 -23.22 4.37 -14.41
CA ARG A 273 -22.25 4.12 -15.50
C ARG A 273 -22.47 2.78 -16.20
N VAL A 274 -22.79 1.74 -15.44
CA VAL A 274 -23.15 0.43 -16.02
C VAL A 274 -24.43 0.55 -16.86
N SER A 275 -25.44 1.26 -16.37
CA SER A 275 -26.68 1.50 -17.13
C SER A 275 -26.39 2.25 -18.43
N GLU A 276 -25.55 3.28 -18.41
CA GLU A 276 -25.13 4.04 -19.59
C GLU A 276 -24.33 3.18 -20.59
N ALA A 277 -23.41 2.35 -20.10
CA ALA A 277 -22.65 1.44 -20.96
C ALA A 277 -23.56 0.42 -21.65
N LEU A 278 -24.52 -0.13 -20.92
CA LEU A 278 -25.48 -1.10 -21.45
C LEU A 278 -26.51 -0.46 -22.38
N GLU A 279 -26.81 0.84 -22.20
CA GLU A 279 -27.69 1.58 -23.11
C GLU A 279 -27.13 1.62 -24.53
N LYS A 280 -25.81 1.79 -24.69
CA LYS A 280 -25.15 1.76 -26.01
C LYS A 280 -25.33 0.42 -26.74
N GLU A 281 -25.58 -0.66 -26.01
CA GLU A 281 -25.76 -2.01 -26.55
C GLU A 281 -27.23 -2.45 -26.62
N ASP A 282 -28.19 -1.59 -26.25
CA ASP A 282 -29.60 -1.96 -26.00
C ASP A 282 -29.75 -3.18 -25.06
N LYS A 283 -28.84 -3.29 -24.10
CA LYS A 283 -28.84 -4.33 -23.06
C LYS A 283 -29.16 -3.76 -21.69
N LEU A 284 -29.46 -4.63 -20.74
CA LEU A 284 -29.94 -4.30 -19.40
C LEU A 284 -29.34 -5.27 -18.37
N ALA A 285 -29.24 -4.85 -17.11
CA ALA A 285 -28.90 -5.73 -16.00
C ALA A 285 -30.12 -5.94 -15.10
N ARG A 286 -30.21 -7.10 -14.44
CA ARG A 286 -31.27 -7.35 -13.46
C ARG A 286 -30.95 -6.60 -12.16
N THR A 287 -32.00 -6.14 -11.47
CA THR A 287 -31.86 -5.49 -10.16
C THR A 287 -31.06 -6.35 -9.19
N ASP A 288 -31.43 -7.63 -9.07
CA ASP A 288 -30.77 -8.55 -8.13
C ASP A 288 -29.29 -8.74 -8.46
N ASP A 289 -28.94 -8.81 -9.74
CA ASP A 289 -27.56 -8.96 -10.21
C ASP A 289 -26.75 -7.68 -9.95
N MET A 290 -27.31 -6.50 -10.23
CA MET A 290 -26.67 -5.22 -9.91
C MET A 290 -26.44 -5.02 -8.42
N VAL A 291 -27.42 -5.40 -7.58
CA VAL A 291 -27.30 -5.34 -6.13
C VAL A 291 -26.26 -6.33 -5.64
N ALA A 292 -26.23 -7.56 -6.15
CA ALA A 292 -25.25 -8.57 -5.78
C ALA A 292 -23.82 -8.12 -6.12
N VAL A 293 -23.59 -7.64 -7.34
CA VAL A 293 -22.27 -7.15 -7.76
C VAL A 293 -21.85 -5.91 -6.97
N ALA A 294 -22.77 -5.00 -6.63
CA ALA A 294 -22.45 -3.85 -5.78
C ALA A 294 -22.05 -4.24 -4.34
N VAL A 295 -22.69 -5.28 -3.77
CA VAL A 295 -22.30 -5.87 -2.48
C VAL A 295 -20.88 -6.43 -2.56
N GLU A 296 -20.59 -7.23 -3.58
CA GLU A 296 -19.26 -7.82 -3.81
C GLU A 296 -18.18 -6.74 -3.96
N ARG A 297 -18.41 -5.75 -4.81
CA ARG A 297 -17.42 -4.71 -5.15
C ARG A 297 -17.17 -3.72 -4.02
N SER A 298 -18.23 -3.30 -3.32
CA SER A 298 -18.13 -2.25 -2.32
C SER A 298 -17.99 -2.77 -0.89
N GLY A 299 -18.13 -4.09 -0.69
CA GLY A 299 -18.13 -4.71 0.64
C GLY A 299 -19.26 -4.22 1.55
N MET A 300 -20.38 -3.77 0.97
CA MET A 300 -21.52 -3.21 1.71
C MET A 300 -22.63 -4.24 1.94
N SER A 301 -23.56 -3.97 2.85
CA SER A 301 -24.71 -4.87 3.05
C SER A 301 -25.68 -4.84 1.87
N LYS A 302 -26.43 -5.94 1.66
CA LYS A 302 -27.48 -6.03 0.64
C LYS A 302 -28.51 -4.90 0.76
N THR A 303 -28.85 -4.50 1.99
CA THR A 303 -29.76 -3.38 2.26
C THR A 303 -29.18 -2.03 1.81
N ALA A 304 -27.89 -1.79 2.02
CA ALA A 304 -27.23 -0.56 1.57
C ALA A 304 -27.10 -0.51 0.04
N ALA A 305 -26.74 -1.63 -0.58
CA ALA A 305 -26.71 -1.76 -2.04
C ALA A 305 -28.10 -1.58 -2.65
N GLY A 306 -29.14 -2.10 -2.01
CA GLY A 306 -30.54 -1.84 -2.37
C GLY A 306 -30.88 -0.36 -2.31
N LYS A 307 -30.45 0.38 -1.26
CA LYS A 307 -30.62 1.84 -1.18
C LYS A 307 -29.89 2.58 -2.29
N ALA A 308 -28.67 2.17 -2.65
CA ALA A 308 -27.95 2.74 -3.79
C ALA A 308 -28.70 2.50 -5.11
N TYR A 309 -29.22 1.28 -5.30
CA TYR A 309 -30.07 0.93 -6.45
C TYR A 309 -31.43 1.63 -6.45
N VAL A 310 -31.90 2.17 -5.33
CA VAL A 310 -33.11 3.03 -5.25
C VAL A 310 -32.76 4.52 -5.40
N GLY A 311 -31.49 4.90 -5.26
CA GLY A 311 -31.01 6.26 -5.52
C GLY A 311 -30.44 6.52 -6.93
N SER A 312 -29.96 5.49 -7.65
CA SER A 312 -29.35 5.56 -9.00
C SER A 312 -30.28 5.88 -10.18
N ASN A 313 -29.80 6.55 -11.22
CA ASN A 313 -30.57 6.70 -12.46
C ASN A 313 -30.37 5.49 -13.40
N VAL A 314 -31.15 4.41 -13.22
CA VAL A 314 -31.08 3.19 -14.04
C VAL A 314 -32.31 3.07 -14.93
N ARG A 315 -32.12 2.83 -16.24
CA ARG A 315 -33.15 2.86 -17.30
C ARG A 315 -34.37 1.95 -17.08
N ASN A 316 -34.23 0.91 -16.25
CA ASN A 316 -35.28 -0.07 -15.96
C ASN A 316 -35.85 0.00 -14.54
N ARG A 317 -35.53 1.03 -13.76
CA ARG A 317 -36.06 1.11 -12.40
C ARG A 317 -37.60 1.14 -12.44
N GLY A 318 -38.23 0.16 -11.78
CA GLY A 318 -39.69 0.05 -11.68
C GLY A 318 -40.41 -0.41 -12.94
N ALA A 319 -39.70 -0.74 -14.02
CA ALA A 319 -40.31 -1.23 -15.25
C ALA A 319 -40.70 -2.71 -15.13
N LYS A 320 -41.82 -3.12 -15.77
CA LYS A 320 -42.19 -4.54 -15.90
C LYS A 320 -41.06 -5.31 -16.60
N ARG A 321 -40.88 -6.57 -16.18
CA ARG A 321 -39.81 -7.47 -16.65
C ARG A 321 -39.82 -7.56 -18.19
N LYS A 322 -38.71 -7.20 -18.83
CA LYS A 322 -38.50 -7.33 -20.29
C LYS A 322 -38.06 -8.76 -20.64
N SER A 323 -37.99 -9.12 -21.93
CA SER A 323 -37.55 -10.47 -22.34
C SER A 323 -36.10 -10.75 -21.91
N GLY A 324 -35.79 -12.04 -21.70
CA GLY A 324 -34.48 -12.49 -21.21
C GLY A 324 -33.30 -12.11 -22.10
N GLU A 325 -33.51 -12.01 -23.42
CA GLU A 325 -32.48 -11.68 -24.41
C GLU A 325 -31.92 -10.26 -24.27
N ARG A 326 -32.66 -9.36 -23.60
CA ARG A 326 -32.21 -8.00 -23.31
C ARG A 326 -31.37 -7.91 -22.04
N TYR A 327 -31.30 -8.96 -21.22
CA TYR A 327 -30.49 -8.96 -20.00
C TYR A 327 -29.11 -9.58 -20.22
N ILE A 328 -28.08 -8.97 -19.67
CA ILE A 328 -26.75 -9.57 -19.59
C ILE A 328 -26.66 -10.58 -18.45
N SER A 329 -25.68 -11.48 -18.52
CA SER A 329 -25.36 -12.37 -17.38
C SER A 329 -24.64 -11.61 -16.27
N ILE A 330 -24.70 -12.16 -15.05
CA ILE A 330 -24.01 -11.58 -13.89
C ILE A 330 -22.49 -11.65 -14.05
N GLU A 331 -21.95 -12.66 -14.73
CA GLU A 331 -20.52 -12.77 -15.03
C GLU A 331 -20.04 -11.63 -15.93
N ARG A 332 -20.83 -11.32 -16.98
CA ARG A 332 -20.54 -10.17 -17.84
C ARG A 332 -20.64 -8.86 -17.08
N LEU A 333 -21.65 -8.74 -16.20
CA LEU A 333 -21.84 -7.56 -15.36
C LEU A 333 -20.65 -7.31 -14.41
N ARG A 334 -20.05 -8.37 -13.85
CA ARG A 334 -18.83 -8.26 -13.02
C ARG A 334 -17.64 -7.70 -13.80
N GLY A 335 -17.53 -8.04 -15.08
CA GLY A 335 -16.47 -7.56 -15.97
C GLY A 335 -16.69 -6.17 -16.56
N LEU A 336 -17.85 -5.55 -16.34
CA LEU A 336 -18.13 -4.19 -16.83
C LEU A 336 -17.63 -3.14 -15.84
N ILE A 337 -16.81 -2.21 -16.37
CA ILE A 337 -16.29 -1.00 -15.70
C ILE A 337 -15.55 -1.36 -14.38
N PRO A 338 -14.20 -1.44 -14.40
CA PRO A 338 -13.37 -1.80 -13.24
C PRO A 338 -13.59 -0.95 -11.99
#